data_AF-A0A7L2HB04-F1
#
_entry.id   AF-A0A7L2HB04-F1
#
_cell.length_a   1.000
_cell.length_b   1.000
_cell.length_c   1.000
_cell.angle_alpha   90.00
_cell.angle_beta   90.00
_cell.angle_gamma   90.00
#
_symmetry.space_group_name_H-M   'P 1'
#
loop_
_entity.id
_entity.type
_entity.pdbx_description
1 polymer ?
#
loop_
_entity_poly.entity_id
_entity_poly.type
_entity_poly.pdbx_seq_one_letter_code
_entity_poly.pdbx_strand_id
1 'polypeptide(L)'
;MGGAVSAGEDNDDLIDNLKEAQYIRTESVEQAFRAIDRGDYYLEGYRDNAYKDLAWKHGNIHLSAPCIYSEVMEALKLQPGLSFLNLGSGTGYLSTMVGLILGPFGINHGIELHSDVVEYAKEKLESFIKYSDSFD
;
A
#
# COMPACT_ATOMS: atom_id res chain seq x y z
N MET A 1 -13.34 -1.60 10.94
CA MET A 1 -13.42 -0.32 10.20
C MET A 1 -13.02 -0.61 8.77
N GLY A 2 -13.83 -0.18 7.81
CA GLY A 2 -13.75 -0.53 6.38
C GLY A 2 -15.17 -0.70 5.84
N GLY A 3 -15.51 -0.07 4.72
CA GLY A 3 -16.82 -0.13 4.09
C GLY A 3 -17.53 1.22 3.93
N ALA A 4 -16.79 2.33 4.06
CA ALA A 4 -17.34 3.67 3.80
C ALA A 4 -17.30 4.03 2.30
N VAL A 5 -16.51 3.30 1.52
CA VAL A 5 -16.23 3.55 0.10
C VAL A 5 -16.72 2.37 -0.74
N SER A 6 -17.27 2.66 -1.92
CA SER A 6 -17.68 1.64 -2.89
C SER A 6 -16.48 0.79 -3.34
N ALA A 7 -16.76 -0.47 -3.69
CA ALA A 7 -15.77 -1.32 -4.33
C ALA A 7 -15.46 -0.79 -5.74
N GLY A 8 -14.19 -0.85 -6.15
CA GLY A 8 -13.78 -0.64 -7.54
C GLY A 8 -13.77 -1.95 -8.33
N GLU A 9 -13.81 -1.87 -9.67
CA GLU A 9 -13.60 -3.04 -10.52
C GLU A 9 -12.11 -3.41 -10.57
N ASP A 10 -11.23 -2.41 -10.47
CA ASP A 10 -9.77 -2.55 -10.39
C ASP A 10 -9.14 -1.57 -9.38
N ASN A 11 -7.81 -1.44 -9.40
CA ASN A 11 -7.09 -0.55 -8.51
C ASN A 11 -7.41 0.92 -8.80
N ASP A 12 -7.52 1.32 -10.06
CA ASP A 12 -7.74 2.72 -10.43
C ASP A 12 -9.14 3.19 -10.04
N ASP A 13 -10.16 2.35 -10.24
CA ASP A 13 -11.52 2.60 -9.75
C ASP A 13 -11.57 2.72 -8.23
N LEU A 14 -10.83 1.87 -7.51
CA LEU A 14 -10.72 1.97 -6.06
C LEU A 14 -10.13 3.33 -5.65
N ILE A 15 -9.07 3.78 -6.34
CA ILE A 15 -8.43 5.06 -6.04
C ILE A 15 -9.37 6.23 -6.34
N ASP A 16 -10.11 6.18 -7.45
CA ASP A 16 -11.13 7.18 -7.80
C ASP A 16 -12.19 7.29 -6.70
N ASN A 17 -12.74 6.16 -6.25
CA ASN A 17 -13.71 6.14 -5.16
C ASN A 17 -13.14 6.74 -3.85
N LEU A 18 -11.86 6.47 -3.52
CA LEU A 18 -11.20 7.04 -2.35
C LEU A 18 -10.98 8.55 -2.45
N LYS A 19 -10.71 9.06 -3.67
CA LYS A 19 -10.59 10.49 -3.94
C LYS A 19 -11.93 11.21 -3.86
N GLU A 20 -12.97 10.64 -4.46
CA GLU A 20 -14.34 11.17 -4.38
C GLU A 20 -14.81 11.28 -2.92
N ALA A 21 -14.49 10.26 -2.12
CA ALA A 21 -14.77 10.23 -0.68
C ALA A 21 -13.82 11.11 0.18
N GLN A 22 -12.89 11.86 -0.43
CA GLN A 22 -11.95 12.79 0.23
C GLN A 22 -10.94 12.13 1.20
N TYR A 23 -10.70 10.83 1.04
CA TYR A 23 -9.66 10.10 1.77
C TYR A 23 -8.28 10.32 1.15
N ILE A 24 -8.19 10.39 -0.18
CA ILE A 24 -6.99 10.80 -0.92
C ILE A 24 -7.19 12.24 -1.39
N ARG A 25 -6.25 13.12 -1.04
CA ARG A 25 -6.39 14.58 -1.21
C ARG A 25 -5.21 15.19 -1.96
N THR A 26 -4.05 14.56 -1.90
CA THR A 26 -2.81 15.05 -2.52
C THR A 26 -2.40 14.20 -3.72
N GLU A 27 -1.83 14.86 -4.72
CA GLU A 27 -1.40 14.22 -5.97
C GLU A 27 -0.31 13.16 -5.72
N SER A 28 0.65 13.42 -4.83
CA SER A 28 1.71 12.45 -4.51
C SER A 28 1.17 11.18 -3.86
N VAL A 29 0.13 11.28 -3.02
CA VAL A 29 -0.53 10.11 -2.43
C VAL A 29 -1.32 9.36 -3.49
N GLU A 30 -2.09 10.06 -4.34
CA GLU A 30 -2.79 9.43 -5.46
C GLU A 30 -1.83 8.65 -6.37
N GLN A 31 -0.75 9.27 -6.81
CA GLN A 31 0.24 8.66 -7.69
C GLN A 31 0.84 7.39 -7.06
N ALA A 32 1.18 7.42 -5.76
CA ALA A 32 1.71 6.25 -5.06
C ALA A 32 0.70 5.09 -4.98
N PHE A 33 -0.59 5.40 -4.78
CA PHE A 33 -1.64 4.39 -4.73
C PHE A 33 -1.93 3.78 -6.11
N ARG A 34 -1.84 4.56 -7.19
CA ARG A 34 -2.02 4.06 -8.56
C ARG A 34 -0.83 3.24 -9.06
N ALA A 35 0.38 3.63 -8.67
CA ALA A 35 1.61 2.93 -9.04
C ALA A 35 1.69 1.50 -8.49
N ILE A 36 0.95 1.21 -7.40
CA ILE A 36 1.04 -0.06 -6.68
C ILE A 36 -0.35 -0.70 -6.61
N ASP A 37 -0.59 -1.66 -7.50
CA ASP A 37 -1.83 -2.44 -7.47
C ASP A 37 -1.92 -3.21 -6.15
N ARG A 38 -2.94 -2.87 -5.36
CA ARG A 38 -3.22 -3.49 -4.07
C ARG A 38 -3.39 -5.01 -4.18
N GLY A 39 -3.95 -5.50 -5.29
CA GLY A 39 -4.15 -6.91 -5.58
C GLY A 39 -2.85 -7.70 -5.69
N ASP A 40 -1.74 -7.06 -6.06
CA ASP A 40 -0.44 -7.75 -6.12
C ASP A 40 0.09 -8.12 -4.74
N TYR A 41 -0.39 -7.45 -3.69
CA TYR A 41 -0.01 -7.72 -2.30
C TYR A 41 -0.94 -8.74 -1.62
N TYR A 42 -1.98 -9.20 -2.31
CA TYR A 42 -2.81 -10.32 -1.87
C TYR A 42 -2.17 -11.67 -2.25
N LEU A 43 -2.63 -12.71 -1.55
CA LEU A 43 -2.42 -14.08 -2.00
C LEU A 43 -3.26 -14.35 -3.24
N GLU A 44 -2.74 -15.14 -4.17
CA GLU A 44 -3.29 -15.37 -5.52
C GLU A 44 -4.79 -15.74 -5.51
N GLY A 45 -5.24 -16.57 -4.57
CA GLY A 45 -6.65 -16.99 -4.44
C GLY A 45 -7.58 -16.00 -3.75
N TYR A 46 -7.12 -14.80 -3.40
CA TYR A 46 -7.90 -13.83 -2.61
C TYR A 46 -8.03 -12.45 -3.28
N ARG A 47 -7.54 -12.29 -4.52
CA ARG A 47 -7.46 -11.01 -5.22
C ARG A 47 -8.83 -10.34 -5.43
N ASP A 48 -9.91 -11.11 -5.53
CA ASP A 48 -11.29 -10.61 -5.70
C ASP A 48 -11.77 -9.66 -4.59
N ASN A 49 -11.08 -9.64 -3.44
CA ASN A 49 -11.38 -8.75 -2.32
C ASN A 49 -10.39 -7.57 -2.21
N ALA A 50 -9.44 -7.44 -3.13
CA ALA A 50 -8.40 -6.41 -3.07
C ALA A 50 -8.97 -5.01 -3.27
N TYR A 51 -9.94 -4.85 -4.18
CA TYR A 51 -10.50 -3.56 -4.61
C TYR A 51 -11.72 -3.12 -3.79
N LYS A 52 -11.90 -3.72 -2.62
CA LYS A 52 -12.93 -3.34 -1.64
C LYS A 52 -12.27 -2.54 -0.54
N ASP A 53 -12.99 -1.55 0.01
CA ASP A 53 -12.52 -0.81 1.17
C ASP A 53 -12.60 -1.64 2.47
N LEU A 54 -11.88 -2.76 2.52
CA LEU A 54 -11.91 -3.73 3.60
C LEU A 54 -10.50 -4.18 3.96
N ALA A 55 -10.29 -4.37 5.26
CA ALA A 55 -9.10 -5.05 5.73
C ALA A 55 -9.18 -6.54 5.35
N TRP A 56 -8.04 -7.14 5.07
CA TRP A 56 -7.92 -8.55 4.76
C TRP A 56 -6.85 -9.19 5.64
N LYS A 57 -7.11 -10.43 6.08
CA LYS A 57 -6.20 -11.20 6.91
C LYS A 57 -6.23 -12.68 6.52
N HIS A 58 -5.05 -13.28 6.43
CA HIS A 58 -4.88 -14.72 6.26
C HIS A 58 -3.64 -15.18 7.05
N GLY A 59 -3.84 -15.98 8.11
CA GLY A 59 -2.76 -16.32 9.03
C GLY A 59 -2.14 -15.06 9.67
N ASN A 60 -0.83 -14.90 9.55
CA ASN A 60 -0.09 -13.72 10.01
C ASN A 60 -0.11 -12.54 9.02
N ILE A 61 -0.49 -12.78 7.76
CA ILE A 61 -0.56 -11.77 6.71
C ILE A 61 -1.79 -10.89 6.92
N HIS A 62 -1.61 -9.58 6.93
CA HIS A 62 -2.66 -8.60 7.10
C HIS A 62 -2.45 -7.37 6.19
N LEU A 63 -3.49 -6.97 5.48
CA LEU A 63 -3.59 -5.66 4.82
C LEU A 63 -4.72 -4.87 5.47
N SER A 64 -4.42 -3.64 5.89
CA SER A 64 -5.43 -2.70 6.36
C SER A 64 -6.35 -2.26 5.21
N ALA A 65 -7.53 -1.73 5.55
CA ALA A 65 -8.43 -1.16 4.55
C ALA A 65 -7.74 0.00 3.78
N PRO A 66 -8.00 0.15 2.47
CA PRO A 66 -7.49 1.26 1.66
C PRO A 66 -7.67 2.64 2.29
N CYS A 67 -8.85 2.94 2.86
CA CYS A 67 -9.12 4.23 3.52
C CYS A 67 -8.21 4.52 4.72
N ILE A 68 -7.70 3.47 5.39
CA ILE A 68 -6.76 3.63 6.50
C ILE A 68 -5.38 3.99 5.98
N TYR A 69 -4.93 3.34 4.91
CA TYR A 69 -3.64 3.68 4.31
C TYR A 69 -3.64 5.10 3.74
N SER A 70 -4.72 5.54 3.11
CA SER A 70 -4.79 6.90 2.56
C SER A 70 -4.72 7.97 3.65
N GLU A 71 -5.48 7.83 4.74
CA GLU A 71 -5.40 8.77 5.86
C GLU A 71 -4.01 8.80 6.50
N VAL A 72 -3.36 7.64 6.66
CA VAL A 72 -1.99 7.57 7.15
C VAL A 72 -1.03 8.30 6.22
N MET A 73 -1.10 8.03 4.92
CA MET A 73 -0.22 8.64 3.91
C MET A 73 -0.39 10.16 3.86
N GLU A 74 -1.63 10.64 3.91
CA GLU A 74 -1.97 12.07 3.97
C GLU A 74 -1.46 12.73 5.27
N ALA A 75 -1.62 12.06 6.42
CA ALA A 75 -1.20 12.59 7.71
C ALA A 75 0.32 12.66 7.88
N LEU A 76 1.06 11.72 7.29
CA LEU A 76 2.52 11.63 7.40
C LEU A 76 3.25 12.75 6.66
N LYS A 77 2.61 13.41 5.67
CA LYS A 77 3.20 14.50 4.88
C LYS A 77 4.58 14.12 4.32
N LEU A 78 4.68 12.91 3.78
CA LEU A 78 5.92 12.36 3.23
C LEU A 78 6.49 13.27 2.15
N GLN A 79 7.82 13.37 2.09
CA GLN A 79 8.57 14.16 1.12
C GLN A 79 9.84 13.41 0.71
N PRO A 80 10.38 13.67 -0.49
CA PRO A 80 11.64 13.06 -0.92
C PRO A 80 12.78 13.27 0.08
N GLY A 81 13.57 12.21 0.32
CA GLY A 81 14.75 12.25 1.19
C GLY A 81 14.47 12.12 2.70
N LEU A 82 13.22 12.01 3.14
CA LEU A 82 12.93 11.75 4.56
C LEU A 82 13.29 10.32 4.98
N SER A 83 13.37 10.12 6.29
CA SER A 83 13.50 8.80 6.93
C SER A 83 12.18 8.35 7.51
N PHE A 84 11.81 7.09 7.27
CA PHE A 84 10.56 6.48 7.71
C PHE A 84 10.81 5.13 8.39
N LEU A 85 10.05 4.86 9.46
CA LEU A 85 10.05 3.61 10.19
C LEU A 85 8.62 3.06 10.32
N ASN A 86 8.41 1.86 9.79
CA ASN A 86 7.15 1.14 9.85
C ASN A 86 7.24 -0.03 10.84
N LEU A 87 6.57 0.07 11.98
CA LEU A 87 6.50 -1.00 12.98
C LEU A 87 5.27 -1.87 12.74
N GLY A 88 5.48 -3.15 12.45
CA GLY A 88 4.44 -4.04 11.92
C GLY A 88 4.28 -3.84 10.41
N SER A 89 5.38 -3.97 9.66
CA SER A 89 5.40 -3.67 8.22
C SER A 89 4.50 -4.57 7.37
N GLY A 90 4.06 -5.71 7.91
CA GLY A 90 3.07 -6.58 7.28
C GLY A 90 3.53 -7.00 5.89
N THR A 91 2.64 -6.90 4.91
CA THR A 91 2.92 -7.33 3.52
C THR A 91 3.89 -6.43 2.75
N GLY A 92 4.39 -5.36 3.38
CA GLY A 92 5.22 -4.37 2.71
C GLY A 92 4.46 -3.35 1.89
N TYR A 93 3.13 -3.49 1.68
CA TYR A 93 2.33 -2.59 0.82
C TYR A 93 2.50 -1.11 1.16
N LEU A 94 2.34 -0.74 2.44
CA LEU A 94 2.56 0.64 2.90
C LEU A 94 4.01 1.07 2.71
N SER A 95 4.97 0.20 3.05
CA SER A 95 6.39 0.51 2.90
C SER A 95 6.75 0.74 1.43
N THR A 96 6.22 -0.02 0.49
CA THR A 96 6.45 0.22 -0.94
C THR A 96 5.91 1.59 -1.37
N MET A 97 4.67 1.93 -1.00
CA MET A 97 4.09 3.25 -1.29
C MET A 97 4.92 4.39 -0.70
N VAL A 98 5.35 4.27 0.55
CA VAL A 98 6.23 5.26 1.17
C VAL A 98 7.55 5.36 0.42
N GLY A 99 8.15 4.24 0.01
CA GLY A 99 9.39 4.21 -0.74
C GLY A 99 9.34 5.05 -2.02
N LEU A 100 8.24 4.95 -2.78
CA LEU A 100 8.03 5.76 -3.98
C LEU A 100 8.02 7.27 -3.68
N ILE A 101 7.33 7.71 -2.63
CA ILE A 101 7.26 9.14 -2.29
C ILE A 101 8.59 9.66 -1.75
N LEU A 102 9.31 8.84 -0.97
CA LEU A 102 10.61 9.23 -0.42
C LEU A 102 11.72 9.28 -1.48
N GLY A 103 11.58 8.51 -2.56
CA GLY A 103 12.53 8.48 -3.67
C GLY A 103 13.90 7.89 -3.29
N PRO A 104 14.89 7.98 -4.21
CA PRO A 104 16.16 7.24 -4.10
C PRO A 104 17.08 7.72 -2.98
N PHE A 105 16.83 8.91 -2.42
CA PHE A 105 17.61 9.48 -1.32
C PHE A 105 16.92 9.31 0.04
N GLY A 106 15.73 8.69 0.06
CA GLY A 106 14.98 8.40 1.27
C GLY A 106 15.51 7.20 2.04
N ILE A 107 15.11 7.10 3.31
CA ILE A 107 15.36 5.92 4.15
C ILE A 107 14.00 5.33 4.55
N ASN A 108 13.82 4.03 4.32
CA ASN A 108 12.57 3.34 4.61
C ASN A 108 12.85 2.00 5.30
N HIS A 109 12.52 1.92 6.59
CA HIS A 109 12.73 0.72 7.40
C HIS A 109 11.40 0.10 7.82
N GLY A 110 11.28 -1.21 7.65
CA GLY A 110 10.20 -2.03 8.20
C GLY A 110 10.70 -2.94 9.31
N ILE A 111 9.92 -3.07 10.39
CA ILE A 111 10.11 -4.07 11.43
C ILE A 111 8.87 -4.96 11.47
N GLU A 112 9.07 -6.27 11.41
CA GLU A 112 8.00 -7.26 11.47
C GLU A 112 8.42 -8.41 12.39
N LEU A 113 7.47 -8.91 13.16
CA LEU A 113 7.68 -9.96 14.16
C LEU A 113 7.73 -11.34 13.51
N HIS A 114 6.92 -11.55 12.48
CA HIS A 114 6.71 -12.84 11.84
C HIS A 114 7.64 -13.05 10.64
N SER A 115 8.52 -14.05 10.69
CA SER A 115 9.52 -14.28 9.64
C SER A 115 8.89 -14.65 8.28
N ASP A 116 7.77 -15.38 8.30
CA ASP A 116 6.96 -15.68 7.11
C ASP A 116 6.39 -14.41 6.46
N VAL A 117 6.02 -13.42 7.27
CA VAL A 117 5.52 -12.12 6.77
C VAL A 117 6.65 -11.27 6.22
N VAL A 118 7.84 -11.30 6.84
CA VAL A 118 9.04 -10.63 6.30
C VAL A 118 9.40 -11.16 4.92
N GLU A 119 9.39 -12.48 4.75
CA GLU A 119 9.73 -13.09 3.46
C GLU A 119 8.70 -12.72 2.40
N TYR A 120 7.41 -12.82 2.73
CA TYR A 120 6.33 -12.41 1.85
C TYR A 120 6.48 -10.93 1.42
N ALA A 121 6.79 -10.03 2.35
CA ALA A 121 6.97 -8.61 2.03
C ALA A 121 8.14 -8.38 1.06
N LYS A 122 9.24 -9.11 1.20
CA LYS A 122 10.38 -9.04 0.29
C LYS A 122 10.02 -9.56 -1.10
N GLU A 123 9.35 -10.70 -1.20
CA GLU A 123 8.89 -11.25 -2.47
C GLU A 123 7.98 -10.28 -3.22
N LYS A 124 7.06 -9.60 -2.51
CA LYS A 124 6.20 -8.58 -3.10
C LYS A 124 6.96 -7.35 -3.54
N LEU A 125 7.93 -6.89 -2.75
CA LEU A 125 8.80 -5.77 -3.14
C LEU A 125 9.66 -6.11 -4.38
N GLU A 126 10.25 -7.29 -4.42
CA GLU A 126 11.04 -7.74 -5.59
C GLU A 126 10.18 -7.85 -6.84
N SER A 127 8.96 -8.38 -6.70
CA SER A 127 7.99 -8.42 -7.80
C SER A 127 7.64 -7.02 -8.29
N PHE A 128 7.37 -6.09 -7.37
CA PHE A 128 7.10 -4.69 -7.69
C PHE A 128 8.27 -4.06 -8.47
N ILE A 129 9.50 -4.17 -7.96
CA ILE A 129 10.70 -3.63 -8.62
C ILE A 129 10.89 -4.21 -10.03
N LYS A 130 10.57 -5.50 -10.21
CA LYS A 130 10.81 -6.19 -11.48
C LYS A 130 9.77 -5.86 -12.57
N TYR A 131 8.54 -5.58 -12.18
CA TYR A 131 7.40 -5.50 -13.11
C TYR A 131 6.73 -4.13 -13.16
N SER A 132 7.06 -3.21 -12.24
CA SER A 132 6.45 -1.87 -12.23
C SER A 132 7.26 -0.89 -13.07
N ASP A 133 6.59 -0.26 -14.04
CA ASP A 133 7.11 0.88 -14.79
C ASP A 133 7.17 2.17 -13.93
N SER A 134 6.65 2.13 -12.69
CA SER A 134 6.67 3.26 -11.75
C SER A 134 7.93 3.27 -10.87
N PHE A 135 8.81 2.29 -11.04
CA PHE A 135 10.09 2.21 -10.34
C PHE A 135 11.23 2.57 -11.30
N ASP A 136 11.40 3.87 -11.57
CA ASP A 136 12.53 4.46 -12.30
C ASP A 136 12.78 5.93 -11.88
#